data_AF-A0A967JTT1-F1
#
_entry.id   AF-A0A967JTT1-F1
#
_cell.length_a   1.000
_cell.length_b   1.000
_cell.length_c   1.000
_cell.angle_alpha   90.00
_cell.angle_beta   90.00
_cell.angle_gamma   90.00
#
_symmetry.space_group_name_H-M   'P 1'
#
loop_
_entity.id
_entity.type
_entity.pdbx_description
1 polymer ?
#
loop_
_entity_poly.entity_id
_entity_poly.type
_entity_poly.pdbx_seq_one_letter_code
_entity_poly.pdbx_strand_id
1 'polypeptide(L)'
;QVQVAINNVQGRDYPYLYCVVLGKEGLELPGSRRRHERPGYEIEFVTEKGRDGEVGFLVVRQHADDSGGWHTEPEHIEALVGVALEIAAAARRTSSGGDE
;
A
#
# COMPACT_ATOMS: atom_id res chain seq x y z
N GLN A 1 3.78 3.71 8.05
CA GLN A 1 2.88 4.85 8.35
C GLN A 1 1.54 4.60 7.70
N VAL A 2 0.45 5.09 8.29
CA VAL A 2 -0.88 5.11 7.66
C VAL A 2 -1.27 6.56 7.37
N GLN A 3 -1.88 6.80 6.21
CA GLN A 3 -2.42 8.10 5.81
C GLN A 3 -3.88 7.92 5.41
N VAL A 4 -4.74 8.84 5.85
CA VAL A 4 -6.17 8.85 5.50
C VAL A 4 -6.45 10.12 4.71
N ALA A 5 -7.10 9.97 3.56
CA ALA A 5 -7.63 11.06 2.76
C ALA A 5 -9.16 11.05 2.77
N ILE A 6 -9.75 12.18 2.42
CA ILE A 6 -11.18 12.28 2.10
C ILE A 6 -11.30 12.38 0.58
N ASN A 7 -11.85 11.35 -0.05
CA ASN A 7 -12.16 11.34 -1.47
C ASN A 7 -13.60 11.80 -1.68
N ASN A 8 -13.80 12.75 -2.59
CA ASN A 8 -15.14 13.11 -3.04
C ASN A 8 -15.48 12.32 -4.31
N VAL A 9 -16.53 11.51 -4.22
CA VAL A 9 -17.04 10.68 -5.33
C VAL A 9 -18.47 11.09 -5.59
N GLN A 10 -18.71 11.71 -6.75
CA GLN A 10 -20.04 12.18 -7.17
C GLN A 10 -20.75 13.06 -6.11
N GLY A 11 -19.99 13.94 -5.45
CA GLY A 11 -20.53 14.84 -4.43
C GLY A 11 -20.67 14.23 -3.03
N ARG A 12 -20.24 12.99 -2.82
CA ARG A 12 -20.20 12.35 -1.49
C ARG A 12 -18.76 12.09 -1.05
N ASP A 13 -18.48 12.45 0.20
CA ASP A 13 -17.18 12.25 0.82
C ASP A 13 -17.05 10.85 1.41
N TYR A 14 -15.90 10.22 1.15
CA TYR A 14 -15.55 8.90 1.65
C TYR A 14 -14.14 8.90 2.22
N PRO A 15 -13.90 8.24 3.37
CA PRO A 15 -12.55 8.00 3.84
C PRO A 15 -11.83 7.03 2.92
N TYR A 16 -10.56 7.33 2.66
CA TYR A 16 -9.70 6.51 1.82
C TYR A 16 -8.33 6.31 2.48
N LEU A 17 -7.90 5.05 2.56
CA LEU A 17 -6.69 4.66 3.27
C LEU A 17 -5.52 4.43 2.33
N TYR A 18 -4.37 4.97 2.70
CA TYR A 18 -3.06 4.63 2.15
C TYR A 18 -2.18 4.05 3.26
N CYS A 19 -1.42 3.02 2.92
CA CYS A 19 -0.31 2.57 3.76
C CYS A 19 1.01 2.99 3.10
N VAL A 20 1.89 3.66 3.84
CA VAL A 20 3.18 4.11 3.35
C VAL A 20 4.28 3.32 4.06
N VAL A 21 5.06 2.59 3.26
CA VAL A 21 6.29 1.93 3.71
C VAL A 21 7.46 2.85 3.39
N LEU A 22 8.23 3.21 4.41
CA LEU A 22 9.41 4.07 4.28
C LEU A 22 10.67 3.23 4.42
N GLY A 23 11.67 3.54 3.61
CA GLY A 23 12.99 2.94 3.65
C GLY A 23 14.07 4.00 3.58
N LYS A 24 15.21 3.75 4.24
CA LYS A 24 16.42 4.53 4.03
C LYS A 24 16.95 4.33 2.60
N GLU A 25 17.83 5.20 2.16
CA GLU A 25 18.51 5.08 0.87
C GLU A 25 19.13 3.68 0.69
N GLY A 26 18.99 3.12 -0.51
CA GLY A 26 19.47 1.77 -0.85
C GLY A 26 18.61 0.61 -0.34
N LEU A 27 17.55 0.85 0.45
CA LEU A 27 16.60 -0.20 0.79
C LEU A 27 15.65 -0.45 -0.39
N GLU A 28 15.76 -1.63 -0.99
CA GLU A 28 14.85 -2.05 -2.06
C GLU A 28 13.45 -2.34 -1.50
N LEU A 29 12.48 -1.52 -1.89
CA LEU A 29 11.06 -1.75 -1.63
C LEU A 29 10.43 -2.49 -2.81
N PRO A 30 9.98 -3.75 -2.65
CA PRO A 30 9.41 -4.51 -3.75
C PRO A 30 8.04 -3.92 -4.12
N GLY A 31 7.96 -3.29 -5.29
CA GLY A 31 6.72 -2.77 -5.85
C GLY A 31 6.11 -3.78 -6.82
N SER A 32 4.82 -4.10 -6.64
CA SER A 32 4.05 -4.92 -7.58
C SER A 32 2.56 -4.83 -7.27
N ARG A 33 1.73 -5.04 -8.29
CA ARG A 33 0.28 -5.22 -8.11
C ARG A 33 0.05 -6.49 -7.30
N ARG A 34 -0.76 -6.41 -6.25
CA ARG A 34 -1.06 -7.51 -5.33
C ARG A 34 -2.57 -7.69 -5.28
N ARG A 35 -3.03 -8.90 -5.56
CA ARG A 35 -4.43 -9.27 -5.38
C ARG A 35 -4.59 -9.93 -4.03
N HIS A 36 -5.62 -9.53 -3.29
CA HIS A 36 -6.00 -10.15 -2.04
C HIS A 36 -7.38 -10.75 -2.20
N GLU A 37 -7.44 -12.08 -2.07
CA GLU A 37 -8.66 -12.87 -2.23
C GLU A 37 -9.07 -13.42 -0.86
N ARG A 38 -10.31 -13.15 -0.43
CA ARG A 38 -10.92 -13.82 0.71
C ARG A 38 -12.35 -14.24 0.36
N PRO A 39 -12.89 -15.30 0.99
CA PRO A 39 -14.30 -15.64 0.83
C PRO A 39 -15.18 -14.43 1.17
N GLY A 40 -15.89 -13.90 0.18
CA GLY A 40 -16.81 -12.77 0.34
C GLY A 40 -16.34 -11.42 -0.22
N TYR A 41 -15.06 -11.25 -0.59
CA TYR A 41 -14.61 -10.07 -1.33
C TYR A 41 -13.25 -10.28 -2.02
N GLU A 42 -13.07 -9.64 -3.17
CA GLU A 42 -11.79 -9.54 -3.88
C GLU A 42 -11.39 -8.07 -3.92
N ILE A 43 -10.15 -7.79 -3.51
CA ILE A 43 -9.59 -6.45 -3.59
C ILE A 43 -8.19 -6.51 -4.18
N GLU A 44 -7.91 -5.57 -5.07
CA GLU A 44 -6.59 -5.40 -5.64
C GLU A 44 -5.91 -4.19 -5.03
N PHE A 45 -4.65 -4.36 -4.68
CA PHE A 45 -3.78 -3.31 -4.18
C PHE A 45 -2.70 -3.00 -5.21
N VAL A 46 -2.43 -1.70 -5.38
CA VAL A 46 -1.34 -1.19 -6.20
C VAL A 46 -0.30 -0.54 -5.31
N THR A 47 0.94 -0.57 -5.79
CA THR A 47 2.07 0.05 -5.11
C THR A 47 2.69 1.13 -5.99
N GLU A 48 2.94 2.31 -5.42
CA GLU A 48 3.59 3.42 -6.10
C GLU A 48 4.91 3.74 -5.40
N LYS A 49 6.02 3.59 -6.13
CA LYS A 49 7.35 3.94 -5.63
C LYS A 49 7.57 5.44 -5.76
N GLY A 50 8.23 6.02 -4.77
CA GLY A 50 8.77 7.36 -4.87
C GLY A 50 9.96 7.54 -3.94
N ARG A 51 10.50 8.76 -3.96
CA ARG A 51 11.57 9.18 -3.05
C ARG A 51 11.35 10.62 -2.63
N ASP A 52 11.78 10.93 -1.43
CA ASP A 52 11.90 12.30 -0.93
C ASP A 52 13.25 12.43 -0.21
N GLY A 53 14.17 13.19 -0.79
CA GLY A 53 15.58 13.21 -0.38
C GLY A 53 16.21 11.81 -0.39
N GLU A 54 16.76 11.41 0.76
CA GLU A 54 17.39 10.11 1.01
C GLU A 54 16.39 9.02 1.44
N VAL A 55 15.09 9.34 1.48
CA VAL A 55 14.05 8.39 1.91
C VAL A 55 13.32 7.86 0.68
N GLY A 56 13.44 6.54 0.45
CA GLY A 56 12.59 5.83 -0.49
C GLY A 56 11.25 5.51 0.16
N PHE A 57 10.16 5.63 -0.59
CA PHE A 57 8.84 5.25 -0.11
C PHE A 57 8.10 4.36 -1.11
N LEU A 58 7.22 3.53 -0.58
CA LEU A 58 6.24 2.76 -1.33
C LEU A 58 4.86 3.04 -0.74
N VAL A 59 4.02 3.70 -1.54
CA VAL A 59 2.61 3.89 -1.21
C VAL A 59 1.87 2.63 -1.64
N VAL A 60 1.17 1.98 -0.72
CA VAL A 60 0.25 0.88 -0.96
C VAL A 60 -1.17 1.42 -0.83
N ARG A 61 -1.98 1.21 -1.86
CA ARG A 61 -3.38 1.65 -1.88
C ARG A 61 -4.25 0.65 -2.63
N GLN A 62 -5.55 0.75 -2.42
CA GLN A 62 -6.52 0.02 -3.23
C GLN A 62 -6.44 0.49 -4.69
N HIS A 63 -6.60 -0.46 -5.62
CA HIS A 63 -6.85 -0.15 -7.02
C HIS A 63 -8.24 0.47 -7.14
N ALA A 64 -8.30 1.63 -7.80
CA ALA A 64 -9.53 2.35 -8.06
C ALA A 64 -9.65 2.58 -9.56
N ASP A 65 -10.83 2.37 -10.11
CA ASP A 65 -11.17 2.59 -11.51
C ASP A 65 -12.64 3.05 -11.63
N ASP A 66 -13.13 3.18 -12.85
CA ASP A 66 -14.50 3.64 -13.11
C ASP A 66 -15.58 2.72 -12.49
N SER A 67 -15.22 1.48 -12.15
CA SER A 67 -16.13 0.49 -11.54
C SER A 67 -16.09 0.48 -10.01
N GLY A 68 -15.10 1.12 -9.37
CA GLY A 68 -15.09 1.26 -7.92
C GLY A 68 -13.72 1.47 -7.30
N GLY A 69 -13.65 1.23 -5.99
CA GLY A 69 -12.44 1.33 -5.20
C GLY A 69 -12.06 2.72 -4.73
N TRP A 70 -13.05 3.62 -4.63
CA TRP A 70 -12.88 5.01 -4.22
C TRP A 70 -13.05 5.25 -2.70
N HIS A 71 -13.45 4.23 -1.94
CA HIS A 71 -13.56 4.23 -0.48
C HIS A 71 -12.94 2.96 0.09
N THR A 72 -12.45 3.02 1.34
CA THR A 72 -11.87 1.86 2.02
C THR A 72 -12.84 1.35 3.09
N GLU A 73 -13.42 0.17 2.86
CA GLU A 73 -14.26 -0.52 3.85
C GLU A 73 -13.41 -1.14 4.98
N PRO A 74 -13.98 -1.37 6.18
CA PRO A 74 -13.25 -1.92 7.32
C PRO A 74 -12.46 -3.20 7.01
N GLU A 75 -13.02 -4.11 6.22
CA GLU A 75 -12.36 -5.36 5.84
C GLU A 75 -11.14 -5.12 4.92
N HIS A 76 -11.22 -4.08 4.07
CA HIS A 76 -10.12 -3.68 3.20
C HIS A 76 -8.97 -3.01 3.98
N ILE A 77 -9.26 -2.39 5.12
CA ILE A 77 -8.25 -1.78 6.00
C ILE A 77 -7.30 -2.87 6.53
N GLU A 78 -7.85 -3.96 7.08
CA GLU A 78 -7.05 -5.07 7.61
C GLU A 78 -6.14 -5.65 6.51
N ALA A 79 -6.72 -5.93 5.34
CA ALA A 79 -5.99 -6.46 4.20
C ALA A 79 -4.89 -5.51 3.71
N LEU A 80 -5.17 -4.21 3.59
CA LEU A 80 -4.21 -3.21 3.12
C LEU A 80 -3.03 -3.07 4.09
N VAL A 81 -3.29 -3.03 5.40
CA VAL A 81 -2.26 -2.96 6.43
C VAL A 81 -1.43 -4.24 6.43
N GLY A 82 -2.07 -5.41 6.29
CA GLY A 82 -1.40 -6.70 6.17
C GLY A 82 -0.40 -6.73 5.00
N VAL A 83 -0.82 -6.33 3.80
CA VAL A 83 0.04 -6.26 2.62
C VAL A 83 1.23 -5.31 2.84
N ALA A 84 1.01 -4.15 3.46
CA ALA A 84 2.09 -3.21 3.76
C ALA A 84 3.13 -3.79 4.73
N LEU A 85 2.67 -4.54 5.74
CA LEU A 85 3.54 -5.24 6.70
C LEU A 85 4.34 -6.37 6.02
N GLU A 86 3.71 -7.12 5.12
CA GLU A 86 4.38 -8.18 4.35
C GLU A 86 5.49 -7.60 3.45
N ILE A 87 5.22 -6.48 2.78
CA ILE A 87 6.20 -5.77 1.97
C ILE A 87 7.37 -5.29 2.84
N ALA A 88 7.09 -4.66 3.98
CA ALA A 88 8.13 -4.19 4.90
C ALA A 88 8.98 -5.36 5.43
N ALA A 89 8.34 -6.49 5.77
CA ALA A 89 9.04 -7.70 6.21
C ALA A 89 9.90 -8.32 5.11
N ALA A 90 9.45 -8.27 3.85
CA ALA A 90 10.23 -8.73 2.69
C ALA A 90 11.45 -7.84 2.44
N ALA A 91 11.29 -6.53 2.44
CA ALA A 91 12.39 -5.58 2.26
C ALA A 91 13.51 -5.80 3.29
N ARG A 92 13.14 -6.10 4.55
CA ARG A 92 14.11 -6.40 5.62
C ARG A 92 14.98 -7.62 5.32
N ARG A 93 14.46 -8.64 4.62
CA ARG A 93 15.22 -9.86 4.27
C ARG A 93 16.24 -9.60 3.15
N THR A 94 15.94 -8.68 2.24
CA THR A 94 16.83 -8.33 1.13
C THR A 94 18.02 -7.48 1.59
N SER A 95 17.84 -6.61 2.59
CA SER A 95 18.93 -5.79 3.13
C SER A 95 19.99 -6.55 3.94
N SER A 96 19.67 -7.74 4.45
CA SER A 96 20.57 -8.54 5.31
C SER A 96 21.50 -9.50 4.54
N GLY A 97 21.47 -9.48 3.21
CA GLY A 97 22.32 -10.33 2.35
C GLY A 97 23.52 -9.60 1.73
N GLY A 98 23.87 -8.41 2.23
CA GLY A 98 24.92 -7.54 1.68
C GLY A 98 26.18 -7.38 2.55
N ASP A 99 26.30 -8.14 3.65
CA ASP A 99 27.51 -8.21 4.46
C ASP A 99 28.24 -9.55 4.19
N GLU A 100 28.91 -9.66 3.03
CA GLU A 100 29.98 -10.64 2.75
C GLU A 100 31.12 -9.98 1.97
#